data_AF-A0A7R8AIU2-F1
#
_entry.id   AF-A0A7R8AIU2-F1
#
_cell.length_a   1.000
_cell.length_b   1.000
_cell.length_c   1.000
_cell.angle_alpha   90.00
_cell.angle_beta   90.00
_cell.angle_gamma   90.00
#
_symmetry.space_group_name_H-M   'P 1'
#
loop_
_entity.id
_entity.type
_entity.pdbx_description
1 polymer ?
#
loop_
_entity_poly.entity_id
_entity_poly.type
_entity_poly.pdbx_seq_one_letter_code
_entity_poly.pdbx_strand_id
1 'polypeptide(L)'
;MPRREYSSIREAAAEFARLLDKAGAPNIHFGMNTVGTIGNDCETIDIDIVVEGDKVKTAIRAITDAEYTKCTDQGCPELGEDRHPHLDWLPENTLEERKAKFEAIVNDLLLNRFHPVAEAHFHIPRHYIVSLYRKSHLLWWLREIPAGAPARDDPDIVHSTHSARLAQRKLGQWPGPIDKHSPQYRLGQSYGPWSKRYPVKILSPRAHIEAVILLLCRDFHVERRLDFRWFSMLCNLGERKIGTQSAARYKLKDEFQPFWDQLRGHVQVADDANIFAPLFELRDQLIAEGRLPDLPRGNPETQTLYRFELTEDYCSHTGKRRARADKRRGWLYYKFGVPVAPRFREPIPRPCFEVSLPLFFS
;
A
#
# COMPACT_ATOMS: atom_id res chain seq x y z
N MET A 1 -12.27 32.69 -2.26
CA MET A 1 -12.46 32.62 -0.80
C MET A 1 -11.33 31.80 -0.19
N PRO A 2 -10.79 32.17 0.99
CA PRO A 2 -9.69 31.44 1.59
C PRO A 2 -10.19 30.06 2.02
N ARG A 3 -9.74 29.02 1.30
CA ARG A 3 -9.97 27.63 1.70
C ARG A 3 -9.39 27.45 3.11
N ARG A 4 -10.13 26.77 3.99
CA ARG A 4 -9.68 26.49 5.35
C ARG A 4 -8.31 25.80 5.31
N GLU A 5 -7.33 26.40 5.96
CA GLU A 5 -6.02 25.80 6.11
C GLU A 5 -6.01 24.84 7.29
N TYR A 6 -5.32 23.72 7.13
CA TYR A 6 -5.15 22.71 8.17
C TYR A 6 -3.71 22.68 8.65
N SER A 7 -3.51 22.61 9.96
CA SER A 7 -2.17 22.51 10.56
C SER A 7 -1.48 21.18 10.27
N SER A 8 -2.26 20.14 9.94
CA SER A 8 -1.76 18.82 9.57
C SER A 8 -2.79 18.02 8.77
N ILE A 9 -2.33 17.00 8.03
CA ILE A 9 -3.22 16.07 7.32
C ILE A 9 -4.23 15.37 8.25
N ARG A 10 -3.83 15.07 9.49
CA ARG A 10 -4.72 14.47 10.50
C ARG A 10 -5.87 15.38 10.89
N GLU A 11 -5.63 16.68 10.92
CA GLU A 11 -6.68 17.67 11.18
C GLU A 11 -7.64 17.75 9.99
N ALA A 12 -7.11 17.75 8.77
CA ALA A 12 -7.92 17.69 7.56
C ALA A 12 -8.78 16.42 7.54
N ALA A 13 -8.19 15.23 7.72
CA ALA A 13 -8.91 13.96 7.74
C ALA A 13 -10.03 13.93 8.81
N ALA A 14 -9.74 14.43 10.02
CA ALA A 14 -10.74 14.54 11.08
C ALA A 14 -11.89 15.51 10.72
N GLU A 15 -11.59 16.61 10.05
CA GLU A 15 -12.61 17.55 9.58
C GLU A 15 -13.48 16.97 8.46
N PHE A 16 -12.90 16.26 7.49
CA PHE A 16 -13.67 15.60 6.44
C PHE A 16 -14.57 14.50 7.01
N ALA A 17 -14.08 13.69 7.94
CA ALA A 17 -14.92 12.71 8.63
C ALA A 17 -16.10 13.36 9.34
N ARG A 18 -15.88 14.50 10.02
CA ARG A 18 -16.93 15.28 10.69
C ARG A 18 -17.97 15.83 9.71
N LEU A 19 -17.53 16.35 8.57
CA LEU A 19 -18.42 16.85 7.51
C LEU A 19 -19.31 15.72 6.98
N LEU A 20 -18.73 14.56 6.70
CA LEU A 20 -19.44 13.40 6.17
C LEU A 20 -20.43 12.80 7.17
N ASP A 21 -20.04 12.67 8.45
CA ASP A 21 -20.94 12.20 9.49
C ASP A 21 -22.13 13.17 9.67
N LYS A 22 -21.90 14.49 9.67
CA LYS A 22 -22.96 15.50 9.74
C LYS A 22 -23.94 15.40 8.56
N ALA A 23 -23.45 15.02 7.39
CA ALA A 23 -24.25 14.84 6.19
C ALA A 23 -24.96 13.47 6.11
N GLY A 24 -24.79 12.59 7.10
CA GLY A 24 -25.36 11.24 7.07
C GLY A 24 -24.70 10.35 6.00
N ALA A 25 -23.41 10.56 5.73
CA ALA A 25 -22.60 9.72 4.86
C ALA A 25 -21.62 8.88 5.72
N PRO A 26 -21.97 7.64 6.10
CA PRO A 26 -21.07 6.74 6.80
C PRO A 26 -19.77 6.58 6.02
N ASN A 27 -18.65 6.76 6.72
CA ASN A 27 -17.32 6.82 6.12
C ASN A 27 -16.29 6.07 6.97
N ILE A 28 -15.24 5.57 6.32
CA ILE A 28 -14.04 5.01 6.94
C ILE A 28 -12.83 5.66 6.30
N HIS A 29 -11.91 6.15 7.11
CA HIS A 29 -10.61 6.58 6.63
C HIS A 29 -9.71 5.35 6.39
N PHE A 30 -9.08 5.31 5.23
CA PHE A 30 -8.29 4.18 4.73
C PHE A 30 -6.93 4.65 4.16
N GLY A 31 -6.20 3.78 3.45
CA GLY A 31 -4.97 4.13 2.75
C GLY A 31 -3.74 4.31 3.64
N MET A 32 -2.65 4.81 3.03
CA MET A 32 -1.35 4.97 3.70
C MET A 32 -1.39 5.92 4.89
N ASN A 33 -2.24 6.96 4.87
CA ASN A 33 -2.41 7.82 6.03
C ASN A 33 -3.07 7.08 7.20
N THR A 34 -3.96 6.11 6.94
CA THR A 34 -4.49 5.27 8.01
C THR A 34 -3.43 4.32 8.56
N VAL A 35 -2.52 3.83 7.71
CA VAL A 35 -1.36 3.04 8.14
C VAL A 35 -0.52 3.81 9.15
N GLY A 36 -0.30 5.12 8.99
CA GLY A 36 0.39 5.94 10.00
C GLY A 36 -0.27 6.00 11.38
N THR A 37 -1.57 5.72 11.47
CA THR A 37 -2.30 5.61 12.75
C THR A 37 -2.08 4.25 13.42
N ILE A 38 -1.90 3.19 12.64
CA ILE A 38 -1.84 1.79 13.11
C ILE A 38 -0.40 1.30 13.21
N GLY A 39 0.38 1.50 12.15
CA GLY A 39 1.77 1.14 11.94
C GLY A 39 2.64 2.37 11.74
N ASN A 40 3.37 2.44 10.63
CA ASN A 40 4.36 3.50 10.37
C ASN A 40 3.76 4.72 9.68
N ASP A 41 4.13 5.89 10.18
CA ASP A 41 3.89 7.14 9.47
C ASP A 41 4.85 7.21 8.28
N CYS A 42 4.29 7.32 7.09
CA CYS A 42 5.03 7.54 5.86
C CYS A 42 4.85 8.95 5.30
N GLU A 43 4.28 9.86 6.10
CA GLU A 43 4.09 11.27 5.78
C GLU A 43 3.30 11.50 4.47
N THR A 44 2.41 10.57 4.12
CA THR A 44 1.62 10.66 2.89
C THR A 44 0.65 11.85 2.95
N ILE A 45 0.43 12.48 1.80
CA ILE A 45 -0.46 13.64 1.64
C ILE A 45 -1.92 13.28 1.31
N ASP A 46 -2.19 11.99 1.09
CA ASP A 46 -3.51 11.48 0.70
C ASP A 46 -4.42 11.24 1.92
N ILE A 47 -5.67 11.68 1.79
CA ILE A 47 -6.77 11.41 2.71
C ILE A 47 -7.77 10.52 1.95
N ASP A 48 -7.57 9.21 2.07
CA ASP A 48 -8.42 8.21 1.44
C ASP A 48 -9.65 7.92 2.32
N ILE A 49 -10.84 8.16 1.79
CA ILE A 49 -12.11 7.94 2.51
C ILE A 49 -12.99 6.98 1.72
N VAL A 50 -13.39 5.89 2.38
CA VAL A 50 -14.33 4.90 1.85
C VAL A 50 -15.72 5.20 2.38
N VAL A 51 -16.71 5.25 1.49
CA VAL A 51 -18.12 5.52 1.84
C VAL A 51 -19.04 4.44 1.29
N GLU A 52 -20.23 4.29 1.89
CA GLU A 52 -21.26 3.41 1.33
C GLU A 52 -21.66 3.84 -0.09
N GLY A 53 -21.92 2.86 -0.96
CA GLY A 53 -22.08 3.09 -2.40
C GLY A 53 -23.23 4.04 -2.74
N ASP A 54 -24.36 3.91 -2.05
CA ASP A 54 -25.53 4.79 -2.20
C ASP A 54 -25.32 6.19 -1.58
N LYS A 55 -24.25 6.38 -0.80
CA LYS A 55 -23.91 7.64 -0.13
C LYS A 55 -22.79 8.44 -0.81
N VAL A 56 -22.16 7.94 -1.87
CA VAL A 56 -21.08 8.67 -2.59
C VAL A 56 -21.53 10.06 -3.03
N LYS A 57 -22.71 10.20 -3.62
CA LYS A 57 -23.25 11.50 -4.05
C LYS A 57 -23.47 12.45 -2.87
N THR A 58 -23.98 11.93 -1.75
CA THR A 58 -24.14 12.69 -0.51
C THR A 58 -22.80 13.18 0.04
N ALA A 59 -21.78 12.31 0.03
CA ALA A 59 -20.43 12.66 0.45
C ALA A 59 -19.79 13.75 -0.42
N ILE A 60 -19.89 13.63 -1.75
CA ILE A 60 -19.43 14.66 -2.70
C ILE A 60 -20.11 15.99 -2.43
N ARG A 61 -21.45 15.98 -2.26
CA ARG A 61 -22.22 17.18 -1.96
C ARG A 61 -21.80 17.81 -0.63
N ALA A 62 -21.63 17.02 0.42
CA ALA A 62 -21.21 17.52 1.73
C ALA A 62 -19.84 18.25 1.68
N ILE A 63 -18.90 17.72 0.92
CA ILE A 63 -17.59 18.35 0.71
C ILE A 63 -17.71 19.62 -0.14
N THR A 64 -18.55 19.60 -1.17
CA THR A 64 -18.80 20.76 -2.05
C THR A 64 -19.52 21.90 -1.33
N ASP A 65 -20.52 21.57 -0.51
CA ASP A 65 -21.26 22.52 0.34
C ASP A 65 -20.35 23.14 1.42
N ALA A 66 -19.21 22.51 1.72
CA ALA A 66 -18.12 23.06 2.55
C ALA A 66 -17.08 23.85 1.73
N GLU A 67 -17.45 24.32 0.53
CA GLU A 67 -16.67 25.18 -0.36
C GLU A 67 -15.40 24.52 -0.96
N TYR A 68 -15.29 23.20 -0.94
CA TYR A 68 -14.25 22.47 -1.65
C TYR A 68 -14.69 22.12 -3.08
N THR A 69 -13.89 22.51 -4.07
CA THR A 69 -14.20 22.24 -5.47
C THR A 69 -13.76 20.82 -5.84
N LYS A 70 -14.71 19.99 -6.31
CA LYS A 70 -14.37 18.70 -6.93
C LYS A 70 -13.46 18.95 -8.13
N CYS A 71 -12.35 18.23 -8.22
CA CYS A 71 -11.50 18.30 -9.40
C CYS A 71 -12.26 17.79 -10.63
N THR A 72 -12.10 18.50 -11.74
CA THR A 72 -12.70 18.15 -13.05
C THR A 72 -11.66 18.17 -14.18
N ASP A 73 -10.41 18.47 -13.85
CA ASP A 73 -9.30 18.49 -14.81
C ASP A 73 -9.04 17.07 -15.33
N GLN A 74 -9.23 16.87 -16.64
CA GLN A 74 -9.04 15.58 -17.30
C GLN A 74 -7.56 15.17 -17.36
N GLY A 75 -6.63 16.12 -17.19
CA GLY A 75 -5.20 15.86 -17.10
C GLY A 75 -4.71 15.58 -15.68
N CYS A 76 -5.60 15.54 -14.69
CA CYS A 76 -5.20 15.34 -13.30
C CYS A 76 -4.63 13.92 -13.08
N PRO A 77 -3.45 13.77 -12.47
CA PRO A 77 -2.86 12.46 -12.15
C PRO A 77 -3.76 11.54 -11.31
N GLU A 78 -4.65 12.11 -10.49
CA GLU A 78 -5.61 11.38 -9.64
C GLU A 78 -6.74 10.67 -10.43
N LEU A 79 -6.78 10.83 -11.75
CA LEU A 79 -7.72 10.14 -12.65
C LEU A 79 -7.13 8.86 -13.26
N GLY A 80 -5.84 8.57 -13.04
CA GLY A 80 -5.17 7.36 -13.54
C GLY A 80 -4.59 6.54 -12.39
N GLU A 81 -4.46 5.23 -12.54
CA GLU A 81 -3.92 4.38 -11.46
C GLU A 81 -2.45 4.68 -11.16
N ASP A 82 -1.68 4.93 -12.22
CA ASP A 82 -0.33 5.45 -12.14
C ASP A 82 -0.36 6.97 -12.28
N ARG A 83 -0.06 7.67 -11.17
CA ARG A 83 0.01 9.15 -11.14
C ARG A 83 1.25 9.70 -11.88
N HIS A 84 2.27 8.87 -12.09
CA HIS A 84 3.54 9.29 -12.66
C HIS A 84 4.01 8.32 -13.76
N PRO A 85 3.21 8.12 -14.82
CA PRO A 85 3.55 7.16 -15.88
C PRO A 85 4.82 7.57 -16.64
N HIS A 86 5.14 8.87 -16.65
CA HIS A 86 6.35 9.40 -17.26
C HIS A 86 7.65 8.87 -16.61
N LEU A 87 7.61 8.42 -15.35
CA LEU A 87 8.79 7.89 -14.65
C LEU A 87 9.34 6.63 -15.30
N ASP A 88 8.49 5.80 -15.91
CA ASP A 88 8.94 4.58 -16.60
C ASP A 88 9.76 4.89 -17.84
N TRP A 89 9.54 6.06 -18.44
CA TRP A 89 10.22 6.53 -19.65
C TRP A 89 11.45 7.38 -19.37
N LEU A 90 11.77 7.65 -18.09
CA LEU A 90 13.01 8.33 -17.75
C LEU A 90 14.20 7.50 -18.25
N PRO A 91 15.20 8.15 -18.89
CA PRO A 91 16.34 7.45 -19.45
C PRO A 91 17.14 6.75 -18.35
N GLU A 92 17.80 5.67 -18.73
CA GLU A 92 18.61 4.85 -17.82
C GLU A 92 19.99 4.53 -18.44
N ASN A 93 20.42 5.32 -19.43
CA ASN A 93 21.61 5.03 -20.21
C ASN A 93 22.87 5.31 -19.39
N THR A 94 22.85 6.32 -18.53
CA THR A 94 23.98 6.69 -17.67
C THR A 94 23.74 6.31 -16.20
N LEU A 95 24.78 6.41 -15.38
CA LEU A 95 24.68 6.22 -13.92
C LEU A 95 23.89 7.37 -13.29
N GLU A 96 24.13 8.58 -13.80
CA GLU A 96 23.50 9.83 -13.37
C GLU A 96 22.01 9.82 -13.66
N GLU A 97 21.60 9.39 -14.87
CA GLU A 97 20.18 9.24 -15.25
C GLU A 97 19.45 8.22 -14.38
N ARG A 98 20.09 7.08 -14.10
CA ARG A 98 19.53 6.04 -13.22
C ARG A 98 19.40 6.52 -11.77
N LYS A 99 20.38 7.27 -11.26
CA LYS A 99 20.28 7.92 -9.95
C LYS A 99 19.15 8.93 -9.92
N ALA A 100 19.04 9.79 -10.93
CA ALA A 100 17.98 10.78 -11.03
C ALA A 100 16.59 10.11 -11.10
N LYS A 101 16.44 9.04 -11.87
CA LYS A 101 15.21 8.24 -11.92
C LYS A 101 14.89 7.60 -10.57
N PHE A 102 15.89 7.01 -9.91
CA PHE A 102 15.70 6.44 -8.57
C PHE A 102 15.30 7.51 -7.55
N GLU A 103 15.98 8.66 -7.54
CA GLU A 103 15.64 9.79 -6.69
C GLU A 103 14.25 10.33 -7.00
N ALA A 104 13.87 10.45 -8.28
CA ALA A 104 12.51 10.84 -8.68
C ALA A 104 11.49 9.82 -8.15
N ILE A 105 11.71 8.52 -8.35
CA ILE A 105 10.84 7.44 -7.85
C ILE A 105 10.71 7.48 -6.32
N VAL A 106 11.81 7.69 -5.61
CA VAL A 106 11.82 7.76 -4.13
C VAL A 106 11.15 9.06 -3.64
N ASN A 107 11.43 10.19 -4.29
CA ASN A 107 10.95 11.52 -3.89
C ASN A 107 9.49 11.77 -4.28
N ASP A 108 9.01 11.25 -5.42
CA ASP A 108 7.59 11.26 -5.83
C ASP A 108 6.74 10.27 -5.02
N LEU A 109 7.27 9.77 -3.90
CA LEU A 109 6.58 8.93 -2.94
C LEU A 109 6.15 7.62 -3.61
N LEU A 110 7.06 6.64 -3.68
CA LEU A 110 6.78 5.23 -4.02
C LEU A 110 5.42 4.70 -3.50
N LEU A 111 4.98 5.24 -2.36
CA LEU A 111 3.75 4.89 -1.66
C LEU A 111 2.46 5.45 -2.28
N ASN A 112 2.56 6.50 -3.10
CA ASN A 112 1.42 7.21 -3.68
C ASN A 112 1.38 7.16 -5.22
N ARG A 113 2.45 6.71 -5.90
CA ARG A 113 2.46 6.61 -7.38
C ARG A 113 1.30 5.78 -7.90
N PHE A 114 1.13 4.58 -7.34
CA PHE A 114 0.05 3.68 -7.71
C PHE A 114 -1.10 3.81 -6.73
N HIS A 115 -2.32 3.98 -7.24
CA HIS A 115 -3.53 4.13 -6.45
C HIS A 115 -4.78 3.71 -7.21
N PRO A 116 -5.82 3.17 -6.53
CA PRO A 116 -7.11 3.00 -7.17
C PRO A 116 -7.66 4.39 -7.57
N VAL A 117 -8.39 4.45 -8.69
CA VAL A 117 -9.06 5.68 -9.09
C VAL A 117 -10.28 5.93 -8.19
N ALA A 118 -10.34 7.11 -7.60
CA ALA A 118 -11.44 7.54 -6.74
C ALA A 118 -12.67 7.97 -7.56
N GLU A 119 -13.87 7.86 -6.98
CA GLU A 119 -15.10 8.37 -7.60
C GLU A 119 -15.14 9.90 -7.68
N ALA A 120 -14.46 10.53 -6.73
CA ALA A 120 -14.23 11.96 -6.68
C ALA A 120 -12.98 12.23 -5.88
N HIS A 121 -12.22 13.24 -6.30
CA HIS A 121 -11.12 13.77 -5.51
C HIS A 121 -11.17 15.30 -5.44
N PHE A 122 -10.52 15.83 -4.40
CA PHE A 122 -10.47 17.26 -4.10
C PHE A 122 -9.03 17.65 -3.74
N HIS A 123 -8.51 18.68 -4.41
CA HIS A 123 -7.25 19.30 -4.03
C HIS A 123 -7.49 20.41 -3.01
N ILE A 124 -6.92 20.26 -1.81
CA ILE A 124 -7.06 21.24 -0.72
C ILE A 124 -5.72 21.93 -0.44
N PRO A 125 -5.69 23.04 0.32
CA PRO A 125 -4.44 23.74 0.63
C PRO A 125 -3.37 22.80 1.21
N ARG A 126 -2.09 23.16 1.01
CA ARG A 126 -0.92 22.33 1.38
C ARG A 126 -0.76 21.04 0.57
N HIS A 127 -1.34 21.01 -0.63
CA HIS A 127 -1.25 19.90 -1.57
C HIS A 127 -1.84 18.58 -1.08
N TYR A 128 -2.69 18.60 -0.04
CA TYR A 128 -3.39 17.37 0.34
C TYR A 128 -4.46 17.02 -0.70
N ILE A 129 -4.68 15.73 -0.85
CA ILE A 129 -5.69 15.17 -1.76
C ILE A 129 -6.70 14.41 -0.91
N VAL A 130 -7.98 14.74 -1.07
CA VAL A 130 -9.08 13.98 -0.46
C VAL A 130 -9.71 13.13 -1.54
N SER A 131 -9.70 11.81 -1.36
CA SER A 131 -10.21 10.84 -2.34
C SER A 131 -11.39 10.07 -1.76
N LEU A 132 -12.51 10.03 -2.48
CA LEU A 132 -13.72 9.29 -2.11
C LEU A 132 -13.82 7.99 -2.90
N TYR A 133 -13.86 6.86 -2.20
CA TYR A 133 -14.00 5.53 -2.79
C TYR A 133 -15.32 4.88 -2.38
N ARG A 134 -15.90 4.06 -3.27
CA ARG A 134 -16.99 3.16 -2.90
C ARG A 134 -16.50 2.06 -1.99
N LYS A 135 -17.30 1.71 -0.97
CA LYS A 135 -17.05 0.53 -0.15
C LYS A 135 -16.96 -0.75 -0.97
N SER A 136 -17.84 -0.92 -1.96
CA SER A 136 -17.79 -2.08 -2.86
C SER A 136 -16.48 -2.19 -3.64
N HIS A 137 -15.75 -1.08 -3.81
CA HIS A 137 -14.47 -1.08 -4.52
C HIS A 137 -13.30 -1.42 -3.58
N LEU A 138 -13.25 -0.97 -2.32
CA LEU A 138 -12.06 -1.24 -1.48
C LEU A 138 -12.31 -2.21 -0.32
N LEU A 139 -13.53 -2.28 0.18
CA LEU A 139 -13.91 -2.97 1.42
C LEU A 139 -15.20 -3.78 1.22
N TRP A 140 -15.33 -4.50 0.10
CA TRP A 140 -16.53 -5.27 -0.26
C TRP A 140 -16.91 -6.35 0.76
N TRP A 141 -15.92 -6.86 1.49
CA TRP A 141 -16.07 -7.85 2.55
C TRP A 141 -16.58 -7.25 3.87
N LEU A 142 -16.47 -5.93 4.05
CA LEU A 142 -16.82 -5.26 5.29
C LEU A 142 -18.34 -5.09 5.37
N ARG A 143 -18.88 -5.32 6.57
CA ARG A 143 -20.27 -4.99 6.91
C ARG A 143 -20.60 -3.51 6.67
N GLU A 144 -21.87 -3.15 6.82
CA GLU A 144 -22.29 -1.75 6.71
C GLU A 144 -21.48 -0.84 7.65
N ILE A 145 -21.00 0.27 7.10
CA ILE A 145 -20.27 1.27 7.87
C ILE A 145 -21.29 1.97 8.79
N PRO A 146 -21.08 2.00 10.11
CA PRO A 146 -22.02 2.64 11.01
C PRO A 146 -22.09 4.15 10.75
N ALA A 147 -23.31 4.69 10.74
CA ALA A 147 -23.53 6.13 10.64
C ALA A 147 -22.98 6.88 11.86
N GLY A 148 -23.10 6.28 13.05
CA GLY A 148 -22.58 6.82 14.30
C GLY A 148 -21.22 6.23 14.70
N ALA A 149 -20.97 6.20 16.01
CA ALA A 149 -19.83 5.51 16.58
C ALA A 149 -19.94 3.99 16.35
N PRO A 150 -18.84 3.27 16.05
CA PRO A 150 -18.84 1.82 16.00
C PRO A 150 -19.10 1.26 17.41
N ALA A 151 -19.59 0.02 17.47
CA ALA A 151 -19.75 -0.68 18.73
C ALA A 151 -18.41 -0.79 19.47
N ARG A 152 -18.43 -0.77 20.81
CA ARG A 152 -17.20 -0.78 21.61
C ARG A 152 -16.34 -2.03 21.35
N ASP A 153 -17.01 -3.15 21.10
CA ASP A 153 -16.49 -4.48 20.81
C ASP A 153 -16.49 -4.81 19.30
N ASP A 154 -16.73 -3.83 18.43
CA ASP A 154 -16.71 -4.01 16.97
C ASP A 154 -15.38 -4.63 16.53
N PRO A 155 -15.36 -5.83 15.91
CA PRO A 155 -14.10 -6.51 15.61
C PRO A 155 -13.30 -5.83 14.48
N ASP A 156 -13.96 -5.05 13.62
CA ASP A 156 -13.41 -4.57 12.36
C ASP A 156 -13.21 -3.06 12.31
N ILE A 157 -14.03 -2.29 13.03
CA ILE A 157 -14.01 -0.83 13.00
C ILE A 157 -13.71 -0.26 14.39
N VAL A 158 -12.82 0.72 14.44
CA VAL A 158 -12.48 1.47 15.67
C VAL A 158 -12.44 2.96 15.37
N HIS A 159 -12.53 3.77 16.43
CA HIS A 159 -12.19 5.18 16.31
C HIS A 159 -10.67 5.38 16.38
N SER A 160 -10.16 6.34 15.62
CA SER A 160 -8.77 6.80 15.64
C SER A 160 -8.32 7.31 17.02
N THR A 161 -9.27 7.61 17.91
CA THR A 161 -9.03 8.01 19.31
C THR A 161 -8.92 6.84 20.30
N HIS A 162 -9.15 5.60 19.86
CA HIS A 162 -9.29 4.44 20.74
C HIS A 162 -7.93 3.85 21.18
N SER A 163 -7.34 4.44 22.22
CA SER A 163 -5.99 4.11 22.71
C SER A 163 -5.76 2.64 23.08
N ALA A 164 -6.78 1.92 23.56
CA ALA A 164 -6.65 0.53 23.97
C ALA A 164 -6.51 -0.46 22.79
N ARG A 165 -6.98 -0.07 21.60
CA ARG A 165 -7.05 -0.93 20.41
C ARG A 165 -6.08 -0.51 19.30
N LEU A 166 -5.39 0.60 19.50
CA LEU A 166 -4.38 1.13 18.58
C LEU A 166 -3.00 1.06 19.23
N ALA A 167 -1.98 0.86 18.40
CA ALA A 167 -0.60 0.74 18.89
C ALA A 167 -0.17 2.01 19.64
N GLN A 168 0.55 1.82 20.75
CA GLN A 168 1.13 2.94 21.49
C GLN A 168 2.42 3.42 20.79
N ARG A 169 2.59 4.74 20.71
CA ARG A 169 3.70 5.43 20.00
C ARG A 169 5.13 5.00 20.34
N LYS A 170 5.33 4.34 21.49
CA LYS A 170 6.67 4.10 22.06
C LYS A 170 7.27 2.73 21.72
N LEU A 171 6.54 1.86 21.02
CA LEU A 171 7.05 0.53 20.70
C LEU A 171 7.88 0.58 19.40
N GLY A 172 9.11 0.06 19.46
CA GLY A 172 9.96 -0.10 18.28
C GLY A 172 9.34 -1.10 17.29
N GLN A 173 9.71 -1.06 16.02
CA GLN A 173 9.19 -2.00 15.04
C GLN A 173 9.81 -3.40 15.18
N TRP A 174 9.02 -4.44 14.89
CA TRP A 174 9.52 -5.78 14.58
C TRP A 174 10.08 -5.77 13.15
N PRO A 175 11.40 -5.95 12.94
CA PRO A 175 11.92 -6.06 11.60
C PRO A 175 11.55 -7.45 11.07
N GLY A 176 10.61 -7.49 10.13
CA GLY A 176 10.39 -8.71 9.35
C GLY A 176 11.64 -9.08 8.54
N PRO A 177 11.67 -10.25 7.88
CA PRO A 177 12.76 -10.67 7.00
C PRO A 177 13.10 -9.61 5.95
N ILE A 178 12.07 -8.92 5.44
CA ILE A 178 12.16 -7.85 4.44
C ILE A 178 12.78 -6.57 5.02
N ASP A 179 12.52 -6.27 6.30
CA ASP A 179 12.91 -5.01 6.92
C ASP A 179 14.41 -4.96 7.26
N LYS A 180 15.09 -6.10 7.38
CA LYS A 180 16.53 -6.18 7.76
C LYS A 180 17.48 -5.59 6.71
N HIS A 181 17.04 -5.50 5.45
CA HIS A 181 17.90 -5.16 4.32
C HIS A 181 17.49 -3.88 3.60
N SER A 182 16.40 -3.23 4.01
CA SER A 182 15.93 -2.01 3.36
C SER A 182 16.32 -0.78 4.18
N PRO A 183 17.42 -0.08 3.84
CA PRO A 183 17.80 1.20 4.46
C PRO A 183 16.79 2.33 4.17
N GLN A 184 15.81 2.08 3.29
CA GLN A 184 14.85 3.05 2.79
C GLN A 184 13.62 3.19 3.69
N TYR A 185 13.35 2.23 4.57
CA TYR A 185 12.29 2.40 5.55
C TYR A 185 12.87 3.11 6.79
N ARG A 186 12.96 4.44 6.74
CA ARG A 186 12.93 5.25 7.97
C ARG A 186 11.51 5.13 8.52
N LEU A 187 11.26 4.06 9.25
CA LEU A 187 9.95 3.70 9.78
C LEU A 187 9.52 4.82 10.73
N GLY A 188 8.65 5.72 10.25
CA GLY A 188 8.12 6.79 11.07
C GLY A 188 7.38 6.23 12.27
N GLN A 189 7.44 6.93 13.40
CA GLN A 189 6.67 6.53 14.57
C GLN A 189 5.18 6.64 14.26
N SER A 190 4.39 5.66 14.71
CA SER A 190 2.93 5.78 14.69
C SER A 190 2.52 7.09 15.35
N TYR A 191 1.57 7.80 14.75
CA TYR A 191 0.98 8.99 15.35
C TYR A 191 -0.39 8.73 15.99
N GLY A 192 -0.88 7.51 15.98
CA GLY A 192 -2.05 7.11 16.74
C GLY A 192 -1.81 7.14 18.26
N PRO A 193 -2.86 7.15 19.09
CA PRO A 193 -4.24 7.55 18.77
C PRO A 193 -4.41 9.08 18.66
N TRP A 194 -5.45 9.55 17.97
CA TRP A 194 -5.73 10.98 17.71
C TRP A 194 -6.54 11.65 18.84
N SER A 195 -6.13 11.49 20.10
CA SER A 195 -6.94 11.83 21.29
C SER A 195 -7.54 13.23 21.38
N LYS A 196 -7.01 14.23 20.64
CA LYS A 196 -7.47 15.63 20.65
C LYS A 196 -8.18 16.07 19.35
N ARG A 197 -8.64 15.13 18.52
CA ARG A 197 -9.31 15.40 17.24
C ARG A 197 -10.70 14.77 17.21
N TYR A 198 -11.49 15.16 16.21
CA TYR A 198 -12.75 14.47 15.91
C TYR A 198 -12.48 12.97 15.70
N PRO A 199 -13.24 12.06 16.34
CA PRO A 199 -13.05 10.62 16.17
C PRO A 199 -13.32 10.20 14.72
N VAL A 200 -12.32 9.59 14.09
CA VAL A 200 -12.46 9.08 12.72
C VAL A 200 -12.59 7.57 12.76
N LYS A 201 -13.58 7.02 12.03
CA LYS A 201 -13.72 5.58 11.84
C LYS A 201 -12.58 5.06 10.96
N ILE A 202 -11.83 4.10 11.47
CA ILE A 202 -10.77 3.38 10.77
C ILE A 202 -10.95 1.88 10.99
N LEU A 203 -10.33 1.06 10.15
CA LEU A 203 -10.27 -0.37 10.43
C LEU A 203 -9.42 -0.65 11.68
N SER A 204 -9.79 -1.67 12.45
CA SER A 204 -8.93 -2.24 13.48
C SER A 204 -7.63 -2.75 12.82
N PRO A 205 -6.49 -2.80 13.53
CA PRO A 205 -5.23 -3.25 12.94
C PRO A 205 -5.33 -4.59 12.21
N ARG A 206 -6.01 -5.57 12.83
CA ARG A 206 -6.29 -6.88 12.23
C ARG A 206 -7.08 -6.74 10.93
N ALA A 207 -8.23 -6.07 10.98
CA ALA A 207 -9.10 -5.87 9.84
C ALA A 207 -8.43 -5.11 8.70
N HIS A 208 -7.54 -4.17 9.02
CA HIS A 208 -6.76 -3.43 8.03
C HIS A 208 -5.77 -4.34 7.30
N ILE A 209 -5.07 -5.22 8.02
CA ILE A 209 -4.16 -6.21 7.39
C ILE A 209 -4.95 -7.15 6.49
N GLU A 210 -6.06 -7.72 6.96
CA GLU A 210 -6.93 -8.60 6.16
C GLU A 210 -7.45 -7.88 4.91
N ALA A 211 -7.88 -6.62 5.03
CA ALA A 211 -8.33 -5.81 3.91
C ALA A 211 -7.25 -5.68 2.82
N VAL A 212 -6.02 -5.37 3.24
CA VAL A 212 -4.91 -5.14 2.32
C VAL A 212 -4.45 -6.46 1.67
N ILE A 213 -4.52 -7.60 2.38
CA ILE A 213 -4.28 -8.91 1.78
C ILE A 213 -5.33 -9.22 0.70
N LEU A 214 -6.61 -8.97 0.98
CA LEU A 214 -7.68 -9.16 -0.02
C LEU A 214 -7.50 -8.27 -1.26
N LEU A 215 -7.14 -7.00 -1.06
CA LEU A 215 -6.81 -6.07 -2.14
C LEU A 215 -5.59 -6.54 -2.93
N LEU A 216 -4.55 -7.03 -2.25
CA LEU A 216 -3.37 -7.59 -2.89
C LEU A 216 -3.72 -8.84 -3.71
N CYS A 217 -4.57 -9.75 -3.21
CA CYS A 217 -5.05 -10.90 -3.98
C CYS A 217 -5.82 -10.47 -5.24
N ARG A 218 -6.74 -9.49 -5.12
CA ARG A 218 -7.56 -9.02 -6.24
C ARG A 218 -6.73 -8.32 -7.31
N ASP A 219 -5.87 -7.40 -6.88
CA ASP A 219 -5.13 -6.50 -7.76
C ASP A 219 -3.73 -7.01 -8.12
N PHE A 220 -3.40 -8.25 -7.76
CA PHE A 220 -2.19 -8.91 -8.22
C PHE A 220 -2.20 -8.95 -9.76
N HIS A 221 -1.48 -8.02 -10.39
CA HIS A 221 -1.50 -7.81 -11.83
C HIS A 221 -0.24 -7.10 -12.31
N VAL A 222 0.42 -7.66 -13.34
CA VAL A 222 1.74 -7.21 -13.83
C VAL A 222 1.73 -5.75 -14.28
N GLU A 223 0.67 -5.35 -14.98
CA GLU A 223 0.65 -4.07 -15.69
C GLU A 223 0.10 -2.90 -14.86
N ARG A 224 -0.83 -3.18 -13.93
CA ARG A 224 -1.55 -2.14 -13.16
C ARG A 224 -0.77 -1.67 -11.94
N ARG A 225 0.09 -2.54 -11.41
CA ARG A 225 1.02 -2.24 -10.30
C ARG A 225 0.37 -1.76 -8.99
N LEU A 226 -0.96 -1.90 -8.86
CA LEU A 226 -1.70 -1.61 -7.62
C LEU A 226 -1.30 -2.53 -6.47
N ASP A 227 -0.90 -3.77 -6.80
CA ASP A 227 -0.27 -4.72 -5.89
C ASP A 227 0.91 -4.10 -5.12
N PHE A 228 1.70 -3.23 -5.76
CA PHE A 228 2.80 -2.53 -5.11
C PHE A 228 2.31 -1.59 -3.98
N ARG A 229 1.19 -0.88 -4.18
CA ARG A 229 0.58 -0.03 -3.14
C ARG A 229 0.15 -0.88 -1.95
N TRP A 230 -0.57 -1.96 -2.22
CA TRP A 230 -1.08 -2.86 -1.17
C TRP A 230 0.05 -3.55 -0.42
N PHE A 231 1.06 -4.02 -1.13
CA PHE A 231 2.25 -4.58 -0.53
C PHE A 231 2.98 -3.55 0.35
N SER A 232 3.13 -2.31 -0.14
CA SER A 232 3.73 -1.22 0.64
C SER A 232 2.94 -0.90 1.92
N MET A 233 1.60 -0.95 1.87
CA MET A 233 0.75 -0.85 3.05
C MET A 233 1.04 -1.97 4.05
N LEU A 234 1.15 -3.24 3.60
CA LEU A 234 1.45 -4.39 4.48
C LEU A 234 2.81 -4.25 5.18
N CYS A 235 3.85 -3.83 4.45
CA CYS A 235 5.17 -3.56 5.04
C CYS A 235 5.10 -2.50 6.16
N ASN A 236 4.23 -1.51 6.01
CA ASN A 236 4.08 -0.41 6.96
C ASN A 236 3.06 -0.66 8.08
N LEU A 237 2.21 -1.67 7.97
CA LEU A 237 1.33 -2.18 9.04
C LEU A 237 2.05 -3.14 10.01
N GLY A 238 3.39 -3.23 9.89
CA GLY A 238 4.21 -4.19 10.61
C GLY A 238 4.02 -4.19 12.13
N GLU A 239 4.16 -5.38 12.72
CA GLU A 239 4.12 -5.58 14.17
C GLU A 239 5.20 -4.79 14.91
N ARG A 240 4.98 -4.54 16.20
CA ARG A 240 5.92 -3.84 17.08
C ARG A 240 6.66 -4.81 17.99
N LYS A 241 7.83 -4.41 18.50
CA LYS A 241 8.63 -5.12 19.52
C LYS A 241 8.21 -4.74 20.93
N ILE A 242 8.18 -5.71 21.84
CA ILE A 242 8.34 -5.50 23.29
C ILE A 242 9.61 -6.26 23.69
N GLY A 243 10.67 -5.52 24.02
CA GLY A 243 11.98 -6.10 24.32
C GLY A 243 12.59 -6.83 23.11
N THR A 244 12.99 -8.08 23.29
CA THR A 244 13.55 -8.96 22.23
C THR A 244 12.48 -9.75 21.47
N GLN A 245 11.21 -9.68 21.86
CA GLN A 245 10.10 -10.44 21.29
C GLN A 245 9.14 -9.53 20.51
N SER A 246 8.36 -10.11 19.60
CA SER A 246 7.22 -9.41 18.99
C SER A 246 6.22 -9.09 20.09
N ALA A 247 5.81 -7.83 20.19
CA ALA A 247 4.93 -7.28 21.22
C ALA A 247 3.56 -7.94 21.24
N ALA A 248 3.07 -8.29 20.05
CA ALA A 248 1.80 -8.94 19.82
C ALA A 248 1.77 -9.32 18.34
N ARG A 249 1.83 -10.64 18.07
CA ARG A 249 1.49 -11.16 16.76
C ARG A 249 0.03 -10.84 16.48
N TYR A 250 -0.25 -10.19 15.35
CA TYR A 250 -1.64 -10.00 14.96
C TYR A 250 -2.24 -11.37 14.66
N LYS A 251 -3.32 -11.70 15.37
CA LYS A 251 -4.14 -12.88 15.08
C LYS A 251 -5.15 -12.49 14.00
N LEU A 252 -4.87 -12.88 12.77
CA LEU A 252 -5.79 -12.75 11.64
C LEU A 252 -6.74 -13.94 11.62
N LYS A 253 -7.75 -13.93 10.75
CA LYS A 253 -8.52 -15.15 10.44
C LYS A 253 -7.59 -16.19 9.79
N ASP A 254 -7.95 -17.46 9.99
CA ASP A 254 -7.11 -18.61 9.63
C ASP A 254 -6.65 -18.61 8.17
N GLU A 255 -7.49 -18.16 7.23
CA GLU A 255 -7.15 -18.10 5.80
C GLU A 255 -6.05 -17.06 5.48
N PHE A 256 -5.90 -16.00 6.27
CA PHE A 256 -4.91 -14.94 6.04
C PHE A 256 -3.60 -15.15 6.81
N GLN A 257 -3.66 -15.91 7.90
CA GLN A 257 -2.55 -16.07 8.85
C GLN A 257 -1.29 -16.67 8.20
N PRO A 258 -1.36 -17.71 7.32
CA PRO A 258 -0.17 -18.31 6.70
C PRO A 258 0.69 -17.30 5.94
N PHE A 259 0.06 -16.48 5.09
CA PHE A 259 0.79 -15.44 4.34
C PHE A 259 1.40 -14.40 5.28
N TRP A 260 0.64 -13.91 6.26
CA TRP A 260 1.14 -12.90 7.19
C TRP A 260 2.33 -13.41 8.00
N ASP A 261 2.27 -14.65 8.47
CA ASP A 261 3.37 -15.26 9.23
C ASP A 261 4.64 -15.37 8.41
N GLN A 262 4.52 -15.81 7.16
CA GLN A 262 5.67 -15.92 6.26
C GLN A 262 6.22 -14.54 5.92
N LEU A 263 5.36 -13.57 5.61
CA LEU A 263 5.75 -12.19 5.33
C LEU A 263 6.49 -11.53 6.49
N ARG A 264 6.06 -11.80 7.74
CA ARG A 264 6.64 -11.21 8.96
C ARG A 264 7.76 -12.05 9.57
N GLY A 265 8.06 -13.23 9.01
CA GLY A 265 9.11 -14.12 9.50
C GLY A 265 8.79 -14.77 10.83
N HIS A 266 7.49 -15.01 11.10
CA HIS A 266 7.03 -15.75 12.28
C HIS A 266 7.18 -17.25 12.12
N VAL A 267 7.36 -17.71 10.89
CA VAL A 267 7.67 -19.09 10.54
C VAL A 267 9.05 -19.16 9.90
N GLN A 268 9.78 -20.24 10.20
CA GLN A 268 11.02 -20.53 9.52
C GLN A 268 10.68 -21.08 8.13
N VAL A 269 11.20 -20.42 7.11
CA VAL A 269 11.11 -20.87 5.72
C VAL A 269 12.50 -21.18 5.20
N ALA A 270 12.59 -22.07 4.20
CA ALA A 270 13.85 -22.31 3.52
C ALA A 270 14.35 -21.01 2.85
N ASP A 271 15.67 -20.85 2.72
CA ASP A 271 16.30 -19.65 2.16
C ASP A 271 15.88 -19.37 0.70
N ASP A 272 15.35 -20.37 -0.01
CA ASP A 272 14.85 -20.31 -1.38
C ASP A 272 13.32 -20.36 -1.48
N ALA A 273 12.61 -20.33 -0.34
CA ALA A 273 11.16 -20.38 -0.32
C ALA A 273 10.54 -19.09 -0.88
N ASN A 274 9.54 -19.24 -1.73
CA ASN A 274 8.74 -18.10 -2.19
C ASN A 274 7.85 -17.59 -1.05
N ILE A 275 8.16 -16.40 -0.51
CA ILE A 275 7.41 -15.77 0.58
C ILE A 275 5.94 -15.46 0.24
N PHE A 276 5.59 -15.44 -1.05
CA PHE A 276 4.23 -15.19 -1.54
C PHE A 276 3.46 -16.46 -1.86
N ALA A 277 4.04 -17.66 -1.72
CA ALA A 277 3.31 -18.90 -2.02
C ALA A 277 1.95 -18.99 -1.29
N PRO A 278 1.85 -18.69 0.02
CA PRO A 278 0.54 -18.73 0.69
C PRO A 278 -0.44 -17.65 0.21
N LEU A 279 0.06 -16.51 -0.29
CA LEU A 279 -0.80 -15.47 -0.88
C LEU A 279 -1.43 -16.00 -2.18
N PHE A 280 -0.65 -16.69 -3.01
CA PHE A 280 -1.14 -17.26 -4.26
C PHE A 280 -2.15 -18.38 -4.02
N GLU A 281 -1.89 -19.25 -3.06
CA GLU A 281 -2.85 -20.28 -2.62
C GLU A 281 -4.17 -19.66 -2.14
N LEU A 282 -4.09 -18.63 -1.28
CA LEU A 282 -5.26 -17.88 -0.82
C LEU A 282 -6.01 -17.22 -1.98
N ARG A 283 -5.29 -16.58 -2.90
CA ARG A 283 -5.89 -15.93 -4.07
C ARG A 283 -6.66 -16.94 -4.93
N ASP A 284 -6.08 -18.10 -5.20
CA ASP A 284 -6.71 -19.15 -6.00
C ASP A 284 -7.98 -19.67 -5.35
N GLN A 285 -7.94 -19.90 -4.05
CA GLN A 285 -9.13 -20.24 -3.27
C GLN A 285 -10.22 -19.15 -3.40
N LEU A 286 -9.87 -17.89 -3.20
CA LEU A 286 -10.84 -16.78 -3.26
C LEU A 286 -11.44 -16.59 -4.66
N ILE A 287 -10.68 -16.88 -5.72
CA ILE A 287 -11.18 -16.88 -7.12
C ILE A 287 -12.15 -18.04 -7.33
N ALA A 288 -11.76 -19.26 -6.92
CA ALA A 288 -12.60 -20.44 -7.06
C ALA A 288 -13.94 -20.29 -6.30
N GLU A 289 -13.93 -19.60 -5.16
CA GLU A 289 -15.11 -19.29 -4.34
C GLU A 289 -15.89 -18.06 -4.83
N GLY A 290 -15.42 -17.33 -5.85
CA GLY A 290 -16.07 -16.11 -6.35
C GLY A 290 -16.08 -14.95 -5.34
N ARG A 291 -15.10 -14.89 -4.43
CA ARG A 291 -15.00 -13.90 -3.33
C ARG A 291 -14.20 -12.64 -3.70
N LEU A 292 -13.55 -12.62 -4.87
CA LEU A 292 -12.85 -11.45 -5.41
C LEU A 292 -13.70 -10.76 -6.49
N PRO A 293 -14.18 -9.53 -6.26
CA PRO A 293 -14.91 -8.78 -7.27
C PRO A 293 -13.96 -8.22 -8.33
N ASP A 294 -14.50 -7.94 -9.52
CA ASP A 294 -13.87 -7.08 -10.54
C ASP A 294 -12.40 -7.43 -10.84
N LEU A 295 -12.10 -8.72 -10.99
CA LEU A 295 -10.75 -9.18 -11.31
C LEU A 295 -10.24 -8.46 -12.58
N PRO A 296 -8.99 -7.94 -12.57
CA PRO A 296 -8.40 -7.29 -13.73
C PRO A 296 -8.47 -8.20 -14.95
N ARG A 297 -8.85 -7.66 -16.12
CA ARG A 297 -8.77 -8.41 -17.38
C ARG A 297 -7.32 -8.76 -17.68
N GLY A 298 -7.07 -9.96 -18.18
CA GLY A 298 -5.71 -10.41 -18.54
C GLY A 298 -4.89 -10.90 -17.36
N ASN A 299 -5.50 -11.08 -16.18
CA ASN A 299 -4.80 -11.67 -15.05
C ASN A 299 -4.33 -13.10 -15.43
N PRO A 300 -3.01 -13.37 -15.47
CA PRO A 300 -2.53 -14.68 -15.87
C PRO A 300 -3.09 -15.74 -14.92
N GLU A 301 -3.35 -16.94 -15.45
CA GLU A 301 -3.56 -18.11 -14.60
C GLU A 301 -2.38 -18.21 -13.63
N THR A 302 -2.66 -18.50 -12.37
CA THR A 302 -1.70 -18.44 -11.25
C THR A 302 -0.51 -19.37 -11.36
N GLN A 303 -0.54 -20.25 -12.37
CA GLN A 303 0.58 -21.09 -12.77
C GLN A 303 1.69 -20.31 -13.49
N THR A 304 1.45 -19.06 -13.90
CA THR A 304 2.52 -18.19 -14.42
C THR A 304 3.38 -17.73 -13.25
N LEU A 305 4.35 -18.57 -12.89
CA LEU A 305 5.37 -18.29 -11.88
C LEU A 305 6.08 -16.98 -12.22
N TYR A 306 5.85 -15.98 -11.37
CA TYR A 306 6.61 -14.75 -11.41
C TYR A 306 8.04 -15.06 -10.97
N ARG A 307 8.95 -15.18 -11.93
CA ARG A 307 10.38 -15.28 -11.64
C ARG A 307 10.92 -13.90 -11.34
N PHE A 308 10.89 -13.52 -10.08
CA PHE A 308 11.59 -12.33 -9.59
C PHE A 308 13.09 -12.64 -9.52
N GLU A 309 13.81 -12.29 -10.57
CA GLU A 309 15.27 -12.40 -10.57
C GLU A 309 15.92 -11.21 -9.88
N LEU A 310 16.70 -11.51 -8.85
CA LEU A 310 17.61 -10.56 -8.25
C LEU A 310 18.92 -10.53 -8.97
N THR A 311 19.37 -9.32 -9.27
CA THR A 311 20.76 -9.06 -9.60
C THR A 311 21.46 -8.56 -8.34
N GLU A 312 22.41 -9.36 -7.84
CA GLU A 312 23.03 -9.34 -6.50
C GLU A 312 23.95 -8.13 -6.19
N ASP A 313 23.83 -6.99 -6.88
CA ASP A 313 24.94 -6.02 -6.95
C ASP A 313 25.00 -4.94 -5.83
N TYR A 314 24.15 -4.99 -4.79
CA TYR A 314 23.96 -3.83 -3.91
C TYR A 314 24.75 -3.78 -2.57
N CYS A 315 25.61 -4.75 -2.20
CA CYS A 315 26.20 -4.75 -0.84
C CYS A 315 27.72 -4.84 -0.66
N SER A 316 28.56 -4.79 -1.70
CA SER A 316 30.02 -4.87 -1.53
C SER A 316 30.76 -3.56 -1.83
N HIS A 317 30.59 -2.53 -1.00
CA HIS A 317 31.44 -1.32 -1.03
C HIS A 317 32.35 -1.15 0.19
N THR A 318 32.39 -2.12 1.10
CA THR A 318 33.50 -2.21 2.07
C THR A 318 34.58 -3.11 1.49
N GLY A 319 35.70 -2.50 1.11
CA GLY A 319 36.75 -3.13 0.34
C GLY A 319 37.33 -4.40 0.96
N LYS A 320 37.80 -5.28 0.05
CA LYS A 320 38.70 -6.42 0.28
C LYS A 320 38.10 -7.63 1.00
N ARG A 321 37.39 -8.48 0.24
CA ARG A 321 37.68 -9.93 0.14
C ARG A 321 36.85 -10.55 -0.99
N ARG A 322 37.53 -11.09 -2.01
CA ARG A 322 36.92 -11.98 -3.01
C ARG A 322 36.58 -13.30 -2.33
N ALA A 323 35.33 -13.46 -1.89
CA ALA A 323 34.76 -14.79 -1.73
C ALA A 323 34.15 -15.21 -3.07
N ARG A 324 34.36 -16.47 -3.48
CA ARG A 324 33.66 -17.07 -4.62
C ARG A 324 32.15 -16.90 -4.38
N ALA A 325 31.47 -16.21 -5.27
CA ALA A 325 30.02 -16.11 -5.26
C ALA A 325 29.44 -17.50 -5.57
N ASP A 326 28.97 -18.17 -4.53
CA ASP A 326 28.09 -19.32 -4.65
C ASP A 326 26.75 -18.80 -5.20
N LYS A 327 26.30 -19.33 -6.34
CA LYS A 327 25.07 -18.93 -7.05
C LYS A 327 23.82 -19.43 -6.31
N ARG A 328 23.68 -19.11 -5.03
CA ARG A 328 22.56 -19.54 -4.20
C ARG A 328 22.11 -18.37 -3.37
N ARG A 329 21.02 -17.73 -3.78
CA ARG A 329 20.11 -16.90 -2.97
C ARG A 329 18.95 -16.43 -3.86
N GLY A 330 17.80 -17.06 -3.70
CA GLY A 330 16.53 -16.54 -4.21
C GLY A 330 15.89 -15.70 -3.12
N TRP A 331 15.86 -14.39 -3.29
CA TRP A 331 15.01 -13.52 -2.49
C TRP A 331 14.08 -12.75 -3.44
N LEU A 332 12.93 -12.29 -2.94
CA LEU A 332 12.02 -11.49 -3.73
C LEU A 332 12.32 -10.00 -3.46
N TYR A 333 12.78 -9.30 -4.47
CA TYR A 333 12.82 -7.83 -4.49
C TYR A 333 12.04 -7.41 -5.74
N TYR A 334 11.27 -6.34 -5.62
CA TYR A 334 10.97 -5.54 -6.79
C TYR A 334 12.31 -5.10 -7.39
N LYS A 335 12.51 -5.34 -8.68
CA LYS A 335 13.71 -4.91 -9.38
C LYS A 335 13.70 -3.38 -9.48
N PHE A 336 14.21 -2.69 -8.46
CA PHE A 336 14.72 -1.34 -8.58
C PHE A 336 16.21 -1.47 -8.93
N GLY A 337 16.51 -1.51 -10.23
CA GLY A 337 17.88 -1.59 -10.70
C GLY A 337 18.65 -0.32 -10.33
N VAL A 338 19.44 -0.34 -9.26
CA VAL A 338 20.42 0.72 -8.99
C VAL A 338 21.74 0.31 -9.67
N PRO A 339 22.31 1.12 -10.56
CA PRO A 339 23.59 0.78 -11.17
C PRO A 339 24.77 1.12 -10.27
N VAL A 340 25.77 0.24 -10.32
CA VAL A 340 27.15 0.52 -9.91
C VAL A 340 27.97 0.86 -11.16
N ALA A 341 29.04 1.65 -10.97
CA ALA A 341 29.98 2.17 -11.97
C ALA A 341 30.29 1.24 -13.17
N PRO A 342 30.52 1.81 -14.38
CA PRO A 342 30.46 1.07 -15.63
C PRO A 342 31.63 0.10 -15.80
N ARG A 343 31.33 -1.09 -16.33
CA ARG A 343 32.26 -1.80 -17.22
C ARG A 343 31.76 -1.62 -18.65
N PHE A 344 32.53 -0.91 -19.46
CA PHE A 344 32.33 -0.82 -20.89
C PHE A 344 32.55 -2.21 -21.52
N ARG A 345 31.46 -2.85 -21.95
CA ARG A 345 31.43 -3.74 -23.11
C ARG A 345 30.14 -3.45 -23.90
N GLU A 346 30.26 -3.66 -25.20
CA GLU A 346 29.38 -3.31 -26.34
C GLU A 346 27.86 -3.24 -26.09
N PRO A 347 27.13 -2.44 -26.90
CA PRO A 347 25.69 -2.22 -26.71
C PRO A 347 24.91 -3.53 -26.78
N ILE A 348 24.27 -3.88 -25.67
CA ILE A 348 23.29 -4.97 -25.62
C ILE A 348 22.00 -4.46 -26.31
N PRO A 349 21.43 -5.18 -27.28
CA PRO A 349 20.14 -4.81 -27.84
C PRO A 349 19.06 -4.90 -26.74
N ARG A 350 18.20 -3.87 -26.71
CA ARG A 350 17.12 -3.65 -25.73
C ARG A 350 16.33 -4.93 -25.40
N PRO A 351 15.89 -5.15 -24.15
CA PRO A 351 14.72 -5.98 -23.90
C PRO A 351 13.47 -5.11 -24.11
N CYS A 352 12.80 -5.31 -25.23
CA CYS A 352 11.36 -5.13 -25.29
C CYS A 352 10.72 -6.23 -24.42
N PHE A 353 9.61 -5.91 -23.74
CA PHE A 353 8.72 -6.94 -23.23
C PHE A 353 8.30 -7.84 -24.40
N GLU A 354 8.66 -9.12 -24.35
CA GLU A 354 8.19 -10.11 -25.31
C GLU A 354 7.52 -11.25 -24.52
N VAL A 355 6.20 -11.17 -24.41
CA VAL A 355 5.35 -12.31 -24.05
C VAL A 355 5.22 -13.13 -25.33
N SER A 356 6.03 -14.17 -25.47
CA SER A 356 5.88 -15.15 -26.55
C SER A 356 4.83 -16.19 -26.13
N LEU A 357 3.62 -16.07 -26.67
CA LEU A 357 2.62 -17.14 -26.69
C LEU A 357 3.03 -18.19 -27.73
N PRO A 358 2.98 -19.49 -27.44
CA PRO A 358 2.82 -20.50 -28.49
C PRO A 358 1.33 -20.69 -28.76
N LEU A 359 0.83 -20.07 -29.83
CA LEU A 359 -0.33 -20.56 -30.56
C LEU A 359 0.11 -21.79 -31.36
N PHE A 360 -0.46 -22.96 -31.07
CA PHE A 360 -0.54 -24.03 -32.05
C PHE A 360 -2.00 -24.50 -32.12
N PHE A 361 -2.68 -24.05 -33.17
CA PHE A 361 -3.74 -24.81 -33.80
C PHE A 361 -3.11 -25.59 -34.96
N SER A 362 -3.35 -26.90 -34.97
CA SER A 362 -3.60 -27.71 -36.16
C SER A 362 -4.54 -28.82 -35.79
#